data_AF-A0A3D3HAN4-F1
#
_entry.id   AF-A0A3D3HAN4-F1
#
_cell.length_a   1.000
_cell.length_b   1.000
_cell.length_c   1.000
_cell.angle_alpha   90.00
_cell.angle_beta   90.00
_cell.angle_gamma   90.00
#
_symmetry.space_group_name_H-M   'P 1'
#
loop_
_entity.id
_entity.type
_entity.pdbx_description
1 polymer ?
#
loop_
_entity_poly.entity_id
_entity_poly.type
_entity_poly.pdbx_seq_one_letter_code
_entity_poly.pdbx_strand_id
1 'polypeptide(L)' 'MESLQEILSRKKFTPPRESQSVKDYIQRRYKSACSVTVRNNDVTVSVSNSALAGTLQLEKQKIIKACGIRGKLIIRTGR' A
#
# COMPACT_ATOMS: atom_id res chain seq x y z
N MET A 1 0.48 34.00 13.71
CA MET A 1 -0.62 33.05 13.39
C MET A 1 0.02 31.75 12.96
N GLU A 2 0.38 30.91 13.92
CA GLU A 2 1.02 29.62 13.64
C GLU A 2 -0.09 28.61 13.35
N SER A 3 -0.28 28.32 12.06
CA SER A 3 -1.33 27.41 11.62
C SER A 3 -1.04 26.00 12.13
N LEU A 4 -1.99 25.42 12.86
CA LEU A 4 -2.08 23.99 13.21
C LEU A 4 -1.87 23.04 12.00
N GLN A 5 -1.97 23.57 10.78
CA GLN A 5 -1.73 22.89 9.51
C GLN A 5 -0.25 22.49 9.31
N GLU A 6 0.72 23.21 9.89
CA GLU A 6 2.15 22.85 9.75
C GLU A 6 2.58 21.69 10.68
N ILE A 7 1.93 21.50 11.82
CA ILE A 7 2.24 20.42 12.77
C ILE A 7 1.88 19.06 12.18
N LEU A 8 0.84 18.98 11.34
CA LEU A 8 0.45 17.76 10.63
C LEU A 8 1.34 17.49 9.39
N SER A 9 1.98 18.52 8.84
CA SER A 9 2.77 18.43 7.60
C SER A 9 4.20 17.90 7.78
N ARG A 10 4.70 17.83 9.02
CA ARG A 10 6.05 17.34 9.35
C ARG A 10 6.13 15.87 9.76
N LYS A 11 5.10 15.07 9.50
CA LYS A 11 5.30 13.62 9.53
C LYS A 11 6.09 13.26 8.28
N LYS A 12 7.43 13.29 8.40
CA LYS A 12 8.36 12.59 7.50
C LYS A 12 7.89 11.14 7.46
N PHE A 13 6.94 10.87 6.57
CA PHE A 13 6.35 9.56 6.39
C PHE A 13 7.36 8.82 5.53
N THR A 14 8.47 8.40 6.14
CA THR A 14 9.37 7.45 5.51
C THR A 14 8.51 6.21 5.28
N PRO A 15 8.17 5.88 4.02
CA PRO A 15 7.34 4.73 3.76
C PRO A 15 8.05 3.52 4.37
N PRO A 16 7.40 2.73 5.25
CA PRO A 16 8.01 1.53 5.79
C PRO A 16 8.43 0.63 4.62
N ARG A 17 9.56 -0.06 4.75
CA ARG A 17 10.15 -0.88 3.68
C ARG A 17 9.15 -1.83 3.02
N GLU A 18 8.16 -2.30 3.79
CA GLU A 18 7.03 -3.10 3.31
C GLU A 18 6.19 -2.37 2.25
N SER A 19 5.83 -1.09 2.49
CA SER A 19 5.02 -0.31 1.55
C SER A 19 5.72 -0.08 0.21
N GLN A 20 7.04 0.15 0.24
CA GLN A 20 7.85 0.32 -0.96
C GLN A 20 7.94 -1.00 -1.73
N SER A 21 8.19 -2.12 -1.03
CA SER A 21 8.29 -3.45 -1.63
C SER A 21 7.00 -3.87 -2.34
N VAL A 22 5.83 -3.59 -1.73
CA VAL A 22 4.53 -3.86 -2.35
C VAL A 22 4.30 -2.99 -3.58
N LYS A 23 4.63 -1.69 -3.50
CA LYS A 23 4.55 -0.78 -4.66
C LYS A 23 5.45 -1.26 -5.81
N ASP A 24 6.71 -1.60 -5.51
CA ASP A 24 7.65 -2.13 -6.50
C ASP A 24 7.15 -3.44 -7.13
N TYR A 25 6.63 -4.37 -6.32
CA TYR A 25 6.07 -5.62 -6.81
C TYR A 25 4.91 -5.38 -7.80
N ILE A 26 3.97 -4.52 -7.42
CA ILE A 26 2.79 -4.21 -8.24
C ILE A 26 3.21 -3.44 -9.51
N GLN A 27 4.11 -2.46 -9.38
CA GLN A 27 4.60 -1.69 -10.51
C GLN A 27 5.36 -2.57 -11.51
N ARG A 28 6.22 -3.47 -11.05
CA ARG A 28 7.00 -4.36 -11.94
C ARG A 28 6.13 -5.39 -12.64
N ARG A 29 5.18 -6.00 -11.93
CA ARG A 29 4.36 -7.10 -12.45
C ARG A 29 3.15 -6.63 -13.26
N TYR A 30 2.52 -5.55 -12.83
CA TYR A 30 1.25 -5.06 -13.39
C TYR A 30 1.36 -3.71 -14.07
N LYS A 31 2.53 -3.06 -14.05
CA LYS A 31 2.78 -1.72 -14.64
C LYS A 31 1.72 -0.69 -14.24
N SER A 32 1.22 -0.80 -13.01
CA SER A 32 0.09 -0.03 -12.53
C SER A 32 0.41 0.68 -11.23
N ALA A 33 -0.02 1.93 -11.14
CA ALA A 33 0.15 2.74 -9.95
C ALA A 33 -0.81 2.27 -8.84
N CYS A 34 -0.26 2.14 -7.63
CA CYS A 34 -1.04 1.80 -6.44
C CYS A 34 -0.64 2.68 -5.25
N SER A 35 -1.60 2.97 -4.39
CA SER A 35 -1.34 3.57 -3.09
C SER A 35 -1.24 2.46 -2.05
N VAL A 36 -0.20 2.51 -1.21
CA VAL A 36 0.02 1.51 -0.16
C VAL A 36 0.15 2.24 1.16
N THR A 37 -0.71 1.87 2.09
CA THR A 37 -0.77 2.42 3.44
C THR A 37 -0.51 1.28 4.42
N VAL A 38 0.62 1.33 5.10
CA VAL A 38 0.95 0.38 6.16
C VAL A 38 0.50 0.96 7.50
N ARG A 39 -0.26 0.18 8.25
CA ARG A 39 -0.64 0.40 9.65
C ARG A 39 0.00 -0.68 10.51
N ASN A 40 0.05 -0.47 11.82
CA ASN A 40 0.76 -1.35 12.77
C ASN A 40 0.44 -2.85 12.63
N ASN A 41 -0.76 -3.22 12.18
CA ASN A 41 -1.17 -4.62 12.04
C ASN A 41 -1.73 -4.98 10.65
N ASP A 42 -1.84 -4.00 9.74
CA ASP A 42 -2.53 -4.18 8.46
C ASP A 42 -1.84 -3.37 7.36
N VAL A 43 -1.76 -3.94 6.17
CA VAL A 43 -1.27 -3.28 4.96
C VAL A 43 -2.44 -3.08 4.02
N THR A 44 -2.81 -1.84 3.76
CA THR A 44 -3.87 -1.51 2.80
C THR A 44 -3.27 -1.12 1.47
N VAL A 45 -3.69 -1.79 0.40
CA VAL A 45 -3.32 -1.49 -0.98
C VAL A 45 -4.57 -0.98 -1.68
N SER A 46 -4.53 0.27 -2.11
CA SER A 46 -5.56 0.90 -2.91
C SER A 46 -5.09 0.97 -4.36
N VAL A 47 -5.88 0.39 -5.26
CA VAL A 47 -5.64 0.44 -6.71
C VAL A 47 -6.77 1.19 -7.41
N SER A 48 -6.44 1.79 -8.55
CA SER A 48 -7.40 2.53 -9.38
C SER A 48 -8.30 1.63 -10.23
N ASN A 49 -7.97 0.34 -10.36
CA ASN A 49 -8.66 -0.59 -11.25
C ASN A 49 -9.23 -1.79 -10.49
N SER A 50 -10.54 -2.03 -10.61
CA SER A 50 -11.24 -3.17 -10.01
C SER A 50 -10.74 -4.52 -10.51
N ALA A 51 -10.34 -4.63 -11.79
CA ALA A 51 -9.78 -5.86 -12.34
C ALA A 51 -8.45 -6.19 -11.65
N LEU A 52 -7.57 -5.19 -11.49
CA LEU A 52 -6.31 -5.35 -10.77
C LEU A 52 -6.56 -5.69 -9.29
N ALA A 53 -7.55 -5.07 -8.66
CA ALA A 53 -7.94 -5.41 -7.28
C ALA A 53 -8.34 -6.88 -7.15
N GLY A 54 -9.14 -7.39 -8.09
CA GLY A 54 -9.53 -8.80 -8.17
C GLY A 54 -8.32 -9.72 -8.33
N THR A 55 -7.40 -9.41 -9.24
CA THR A 55 -6.17 -10.19 -9.42
C THR A 55 -5.29 -10.19 -8.18
N LEU A 56 -5.11 -9.04 -7.53
CA LEU A 56 -4.34 -8.93 -6.29
C LEU A 56 -5.01 -9.71 -5.15
N GLN A 57 -6.34 -9.78 -5.10
CA GLN A 57 -7.06 -10.59 -4.12
C GLN A 57 -6.81 -12.08 -4.32
N LEU A 58 -6.77 -12.55 -5.57
CA LEU A 58 -6.42 -13.94 -5.91
C LEU A 58 -4.96 -14.26 -5.53
N GLU A 59 -4.03 -13.33 -5.75
CA GLU A 59 -2.62 -13.50 -5.42
C GLU A 59 -2.24 -13.05 -4.00
N LYS A 60 -3.22 -12.71 -3.17
CA LYS A 60 -3.02 -12.09 -1.85
C LYS A 60 -2.00 -12.81 -0.98
N GLN A 61 -2.09 -14.13 -0.88
CA GLN A 61 -1.17 -14.94 -0.09
C GLN A 61 0.27 -14.92 -0.64
N LYS A 62 0.43 -14.89 -1.96
CA LYS A 62 1.75 -14.77 -2.59
C LYS A 62 2.37 -13.41 -2.31
N ILE A 63 1.58 -12.33 -2.37
CA ILE A 63 2.04 -10.97 -2.09
C ILE A 63 2.50 -10.86 -0.63
N ILE A 64 1.72 -11.41 0.31
CA ILE A 64 2.08 -11.45 1.75
C ILE A 64 3.44 -12.12 1.94
N LYS A 65 3.65 -13.29 1.33
CA LYS A 65 4.92 -14.02 1.43
C LYS A 65 6.07 -13.29 0.74
N ALA A 66 5.86 -12.78 -0.47
CA ALA A 66 6.89 -12.11 -1.26
C ALA A 66 7.34 -10.78 -0.66
N CYS A 67 6.42 -10.04 -0.04
CA CYS A 67 6.71 -8.73 0.57
C CYS A 67 7.00 -8.82 2.08
N GLY A 68 6.94 -10.02 2.68
CA GLY A 68 7.19 -10.23 4.10
C GLY A 68 6.17 -9.54 5.02
N ILE A 69 4.93 -9.39 4.56
CA ILE A 69 3.87 -8.68 5.30
C ILE A 69 3.52 -9.50 6.55
N ARG A 70 3.72 -8.90 7.72
CA ARG A 70 3.41 -9.56 9.01
C ARG A 70 1.92 -9.47 9.39
N GLY A 71 1.22 -8.50 8.82
CA GLY A 71 -0.16 -8.17 9.14
C GLY A 71 -1.19 -8.63 8.09
N LYS A 72 -2.42 -8.12 8.22
CA LYS A 72 -3.49 -8.39 7.24
C LYS A 72 -3.29 -7.53 5.98
N LEU A 73 -3.24 -8.15 4.81
CA LEU A 73 -3.32 -7.43 3.54
C LEU A 73 -4.79 -7.11 3.21
N ILE A 74 -5.10 -5.83 3.04
CA ILE A 74 -6.43 -5.33 2.65
C ILE A 74 -6.29 -4.70 1.28
N ILE A 75 -7.00 -5.21 0.28
CA ILE A 75 -6.98 -4.66 -1.07
C ILE A 75 -8.30 -3.94 -1.28
N ARG A 76 -8.23 -2.68 -1.70
CA ARG A 76 -9.40 -1.83 -1.97
C ARG A 76 -9.26 -1.24 -3.36
N THR A 77 -10.41 -1.00 -3.99
CA THR A 77 -10.49 -0.18 -5.19
C THR A 77 -11.00 1.19 -4.77
N GLY A 78 -10.26 2.24 -5.07
CA GLY A 78 -10.63 3.60 -4.68
C GLY A 78 -9.43 4.53 -4.79
N ARG A 79 -9.66 5.68 -5.43
CA ARG A 79 -8.71 6.79 -5.50
C ARG A 79 -8.98 7.75 -4.36
#